data_AF-A0A914JBX8-F1
#
_entry.id   AF-A0A914JBX8-F1
#
_cell.length_a   1.000
_cell.length_b   1.000
_cell.length_c   1.000
_cell.angle_alpha   90.00
_cell.angle_beta   90.00
_cell.angle_gamma   90.00
#
_symmetry.space_group_name_H-M   'P 1'
#
loop_
_entity.id
_entity.type
_entity.pdbx_description
1 polymer ?
#
loop_
_entity_poly.entity_id
_entity_poly.type
_entity_poly.pdbx_seq_one_letter_code
_entity_poly.pdbx_strand_id
1 'polypeptide(L)'
;MCVLDYVIRNTDRHTDNWLIKYNPGKEIKVAAIDNGLAFPVKHPECASRFRRFPFNWADLSWATRPLNPSFRRRLLDLLTPGFVHKLAQELKCFFRHDKNHSRLLTYSQIRVFRGQLWNLREALEANESPSEWVKREPILATRKFKQTPESDSFEEWFQKKPADYSKQVCC
;
A
#
# COMPACT_ATOMS: atom_id res chain seq x y z
N MET A 1 8.66 2.52 7.67
CA MET A 1 7.54 1.71 8.21
C MET A 1 6.21 2.11 7.59
N CYS A 2 5.71 3.35 7.76
CA CYS A 2 4.39 3.77 7.25
C CYS A 2 4.16 3.49 5.77
N VAL A 3 5.14 3.83 4.92
CA VAL A 3 5.09 3.56 3.48
C VAL A 3 4.95 2.06 3.19
N LEU A 4 5.72 1.21 3.88
CA LEU A 4 5.65 -0.24 3.72
C LEU A 4 4.26 -0.76 4.09
N ASP A 5 3.78 -0.42 5.29
CA ASP A 5 2.48 -0.90 5.80
C ASP A 5 1.32 -0.43 4.92
N TYR A 6 1.38 0.81 4.44
CA TYR A 6 0.37 1.35 3.56
C TYR A 6 0.34 0.59 2.23
N VAL A 7 1.50 0.45 1.58
CA VAL A 7 1.62 -0.19 0.27
C VAL A 7 1.16 -1.66 0.29
N ILE A 8 1.55 -2.42 1.31
CA ILE A 8 1.12 -3.82 1.44
C ILE A 8 -0.29 -3.96 2.05
N ARG A 9 -0.91 -2.85 2.46
CA ARG A 9 -2.13 -2.79 3.29
C ARG A 9 -2.05 -3.81 4.44
N ASN A 10 -1.06 -3.62 5.31
CA ASN A 10 -0.96 -4.46 6.51
C ASN A 10 -2.22 -4.27 7.37
N THR A 11 -2.88 -5.37 7.73
CA THR A 11 -4.14 -5.36 8.48
C THR A 11 -3.93 -5.55 9.98
N ASP A 12 -2.71 -5.86 10.40
CA ASP A 12 -2.37 -6.22 11.78
C ASP A 12 -1.11 -5.50 12.28
N ARG A 13 -0.91 -4.23 11.88
CA ARG A 13 0.18 -3.41 12.41
C ARG A 13 -0.24 -2.76 13.73
N HIS A 14 -0.05 -3.49 14.83
CA HIS A 14 -0.09 -2.92 16.19
C HIS A 14 1.32 -2.52 16.69
N THR A 15 1.38 -1.87 17.84
CA THR A 15 2.62 -1.32 18.44
C THR A 15 3.68 -2.37 18.72
N ASP A 16 3.27 -3.62 18.96
CA ASP A 16 4.19 -4.71 19.28
C ASP A 16 4.76 -5.39 18.01
N ASN A 17 4.16 -5.13 16.85
CA ASN A 17 4.61 -5.66 15.56
C ASN A 17 5.66 -4.79 14.87
N TRP A 18 6.26 -3.83 15.56
CA TRP A 18 7.45 -3.12 15.10
C TRP A 18 8.37 -2.79 16.27
N LEU A 19 9.65 -3.08 16.08
CA LEU A 19 10.64 -2.98 17.13
C LEU A 19 11.50 -1.73 16.93
N ILE A 20 11.88 -1.09 18.03
CA ILE A 20 12.84 0.01 18.05
C ILE A 20 14.11 -0.47 18.74
N LYS A 21 15.24 -0.41 18.03
CA LYS A 21 16.56 -0.53 18.63
C LYS A 21 17.10 0.88 18.86
N TYR A 22 17.32 1.24 20.11
CA TYR A 22 17.88 2.53 20.49
C TYR A 22 19.26 2.34 21.12
N ASN A 23 20.29 2.94 20.52
CA ASN A 23 21.63 3.04 21.07
C ASN A 23 21.98 4.54 21.21
N PRO A 24 21.93 5.10 22.43
CA PRO A 24 22.17 6.53 22.68
C PRO A 24 23.46 7.04 22.04
N GLY A 25 23.40 8.19 21.37
CA GLY A 25 24.56 8.80 20.70
C GLY A 25 25.08 8.06 19.47
N LYS A 26 24.47 6.93 19.08
CA LYS A 26 24.93 6.11 17.95
C LYS A 26 23.85 5.87 16.89
N GLU A 27 22.75 5.23 17.24
CA GLU A 27 21.73 4.83 16.26
C GLU A 27 20.34 4.66 16.86
N ILE A 28 19.32 4.99 16.04
CA ILE A 28 17.94 4.58 16.25
C ILE A 28 17.51 3.81 15.01
N LYS A 29 17.05 2.56 15.18
CA LYS A 29 16.60 1.69 14.09
C LYS A 29 15.19 1.18 14.36
N VAL A 30 14.39 1.09 13.31
CA VAL A 30 13.04 0.53 13.33
C VAL A 30 13.01 -0.74 12.49
N ALA A 31 12.44 -1.81 13.03
CA ALA A 31 12.23 -3.08 12.32
C ALA A 31 10.72 -3.39 12.26
N ALA A 32 10.17 -3.50 11.06
CA ALA A 32 8.79 -3.95 10.85
C ALA A 32 8.76 -5.48 10.81
N ILE A 33 8.37 -6.10 11.93
CA ILE A 33 8.27 -7.55 12.06
C ILE A 33 6.84 -8.01 11.76
N ASP A 34 6.61 -9.31 11.68
CA ASP A 34 5.28 -9.91 11.49
C ASP A 34 4.40 -9.22 10.43
N ASN A 35 4.68 -9.55 9.16
CA ASN A 35 3.95 -9.03 8.01
C ASN A 35 2.97 -10.06 7.42
N GLY A 36 2.61 -11.09 8.19
CA GLY A 36 1.83 -12.24 7.71
C GLY A 36 0.41 -11.90 7.27
N LEU A 37 -0.18 -10.84 7.85
CA LEU A 37 -1.55 -10.39 7.57
C LEU A 37 -1.58 -9.14 6.66
N ALA A 38 -0.87 -9.22 5.53
CA ALA A 38 -0.80 -8.20 4.49
C ALA A 38 -1.34 -8.71 3.13
N PHE A 39 -1.37 -7.84 2.12
CA PHE A 39 -1.88 -8.11 0.77
C PHE A 39 -3.31 -8.64 0.74
N PRO A 40 -4.31 -7.88 1.24
CA PRO A 40 -5.68 -8.34 1.26
C PRO A 40 -6.29 -8.36 -0.16
N VAL A 41 -7.24 -9.27 -0.39
CA VAL A 41 -7.94 -9.42 -1.68
C VAL A 41 -8.96 -8.30 -1.93
N LYS A 42 -9.42 -7.64 -0.86
CA LYS A 42 -10.31 -6.48 -0.87
C LYS A 42 -9.90 -5.53 0.27
N HIS A 43 -10.27 -4.27 0.15
CA HIS A 43 -10.02 -3.30 1.22
C HIS A 43 -10.77 -3.74 2.50
N PRO A 44 -10.07 -3.83 3.66
CA PRO A 44 -10.67 -4.35 4.89
C PRO A 44 -11.88 -3.55 5.38
N GLU A 45 -11.88 -2.24 5.13
CA GLU A 45 -12.96 -1.30 5.42
C GLU A 45 -14.28 -1.70 4.75
N CYS A 46 -14.18 -2.34 3.58
CA CYS A 46 -15.33 -2.85 2.85
C CYS A 46 -15.69 -4.30 3.20
N ALA A 47 -14.78 -5.01 3.88
CA ALA A 47 -14.91 -6.43 4.19
C ALA A 47 -15.63 -6.68 5.52
N SER A 48 -15.48 -5.79 6.50
CA SER A 48 -16.08 -5.96 7.82
C SER A 48 -16.59 -4.62 8.34
N ARG A 49 -17.88 -4.58 8.68
CA ARG A 49 -18.50 -3.44 9.39
C ARG A 49 -18.16 -3.40 10.89
N PHE A 50 -17.76 -4.54 11.45
CA PHE A 50 -17.54 -4.71 12.90
C PHE A 50 -16.07 -4.64 13.30
N ARG A 51 -15.15 -4.99 12.38
CA ARG A 51 -13.71 -4.97 12.63
C ARG A 51 -13.07 -3.90 11.78
N ARG A 52 -12.49 -2.90 12.44
CA ARG A 52 -11.61 -1.93 11.79
C ARG A 52 -10.20 -2.50 11.72
N PHE A 53 -9.47 -2.11 10.67
CA PHE A 53 -8.08 -2.48 10.47
C PHE A 53 -7.23 -1.21 10.33
N PRO A 54 -7.22 -0.33 11.36
CA PRO A 54 -6.49 0.92 11.31
C PRO A 54 -4.99 0.66 11.28
N PHE A 55 -4.24 1.63 10.78
CA PHE A 55 -2.81 1.69 11.03
C PHE A 55 -2.61 2.35 12.39
N ASN A 56 -2.27 1.60 13.44
CA ASN A 56 -2.17 2.16 14.80
C ASN A 56 -1.12 3.28 14.91
N TRP A 57 -0.14 3.29 14.01
CA TRP A 57 0.85 4.36 13.96
C TRP A 57 0.31 5.69 13.43
N ALA A 58 -0.87 5.72 12.80
CA ALA A 58 -1.46 6.94 12.23
C ALA A 58 -1.87 7.94 13.31
N ASP A 59 -2.16 7.47 14.53
CA ASP A 59 -2.54 8.30 15.68
C ASP A 59 -1.32 8.84 16.45
N LEU A 60 -0.11 8.44 16.09
CA LEU A 60 1.11 8.90 16.75
C LEU A 60 1.45 10.32 16.32
N SER A 61 1.97 11.13 17.24
CA SER A 61 2.26 12.55 17.01
C SER A 61 3.24 12.82 15.87
N TRP A 62 4.10 11.87 15.53
CA TRP A 62 5.02 11.99 14.40
C TRP A 62 4.34 11.72 13.05
N ALA A 63 3.20 11.01 13.03
CA ALA A 63 2.44 10.70 11.82
C ALA A 63 1.61 11.87 11.31
N THR A 64 1.43 12.92 12.12
CA THR A 64 0.74 14.17 11.72
C THR A 64 1.66 15.13 10.98
N ARG A 65 2.96 14.82 10.87
CA ARG A 65 3.93 15.63 10.15
C ARG A 65 4.15 15.10 8.73
N PRO A 66 4.28 15.96 7.71
CA PRO A 66 4.67 15.53 6.38
C PRO A 66 6.02 14.79 6.40
N LEU A 67 6.22 13.93 5.41
CA LEU A 67 7.51 13.25 5.25
C LEU A 67 8.64 14.26 5.02
N ASN A 68 9.85 13.88 5.43
CA ASN A 68 11.05 14.65 5.12
C ASN A 68 11.10 14.97 3.61
N PRO A 69 11.30 16.24 3.20
CA PRO A 69 11.20 16.63 1.79
C PRO A 69 12.12 15.86 0.84
N SER A 70 13.33 15.54 1.27
CA SER A 70 14.30 14.78 0.47
C SER A 70 13.87 13.32 0.30
N PHE A 71 13.30 12.72 1.35
CA PHE A 71 12.75 11.37 1.30
C PHE A 71 11.48 11.31 0.45
N ARG A 72 10.59 12.30 0.59
CA ARG A 72 9.37 12.46 -0.22
C ARG A 72 9.70 12.52 -1.71
N ARG A 73 10.67 13.35 -2.10
CA ARG A 73 11.14 13.46 -3.49
C ARG A 73 11.66 12.12 -4.01
N ARG A 74 12.53 11.45 -3.24
CA ARG A 74 13.05 10.13 -3.61
C ARG A 74 11.96 9.07 -3.79
N LEU A 75 10.90 9.11 -2.96
CA LEU A 75 9.76 8.22 -3.13
C LEU A 75 8.97 8.52 -4.40
N LEU A 76 8.75 9.80 -4.73
CA LEU A 76 8.09 10.20 -5.97
C LEU A 76 8.89 9.75 -7.20
N ASP A 77 10.20 9.96 -7.19
CA ASP A 77 11.10 9.53 -8.28
C ASP A 77 11.09 8.00 -8.46
N LEU A 78 10.84 7.25 -7.39
CA LEU A 78 10.75 5.78 -7.42
C LEU A 78 9.38 5.30 -7.90
N LEU A 79 8.29 5.94 -7.47
CA LEU A 79 6.90 5.52 -7.68
C LEU A 79 6.40 5.84 -9.10
N THR A 80 7.17 5.49 -10.12
CA THR A 80 6.78 5.61 -11.54
C THR A 80 5.84 4.46 -11.96
N PRO A 81 5.02 4.63 -13.01
CA PRO A 81 4.23 3.53 -13.57
C PRO A 81 5.08 2.31 -13.92
N GLY A 82 6.28 2.52 -14.46
CA GLY A 82 7.23 1.45 -14.80
C GLY A 82 7.64 0.64 -13.57
N PHE A 83 8.00 1.31 -12.48
CA PHE A 83 8.32 0.66 -11.21
C PHE A 83 7.11 -0.12 -10.65
N VAL A 84 5.94 0.51 -10.58
CA VAL A 84 4.70 -0.13 -10.09
C VAL A 84 4.33 -1.34 -10.94
N HIS A 85 4.47 -1.26 -12.26
CA HIS A 85 4.25 -2.39 -13.16
C HIS A 85 5.19 -3.53 -12.83
N LYS A 86 6.50 -3.27 -12.80
CA LYS A 86 7.54 -4.27 -12.55
C LYS A 86 7.33 -4.96 -11.20
N LEU A 87 7.20 -4.18 -10.12
CA LEU A 87 7.00 -4.69 -8.77
C LEU A 87 5.73 -5.55 -8.67
N ALA A 88 4.63 -5.13 -9.31
CA ALA A 88 3.41 -5.94 -9.34
C ALA A 88 3.57 -7.25 -10.12
N GLN A 89 4.41 -7.32 -11.16
CA GLN A 89 4.71 -8.58 -11.84
C GLN A 89 5.60 -9.49 -10.98
N GLU A 90 6.60 -8.94 -10.31
CA GLU A 90 7.46 -9.68 -9.37
C GLU A 90 6.63 -10.30 -8.23
N LEU A 91 5.72 -9.53 -7.63
CA LEU A 91 4.78 -10.05 -6.63
C LEU A 91 3.87 -11.17 -7.18
N LYS A 92 3.34 -11.01 -8.39
CA LYS A 92 2.56 -12.07 -9.04
C LYS A 92 3.40 -13.33 -9.28
N CYS A 93 4.66 -13.18 -9.66
CA CYS A 93 5.58 -14.30 -9.81
C CYS A 93 5.82 -14.97 -8.46
N PHE A 94 6.05 -14.20 -7.40
CA PHE A 94 6.23 -14.70 -6.05
C PHE A 94 5.01 -15.49 -5.55
N PHE A 95 3.80 -14.92 -5.62
CA PHE A 95 2.56 -15.58 -5.15
C PHE A 95 2.23 -16.89 -5.87
N ARG A 96 2.79 -17.17 -7.05
CA ARG A 96 2.60 -18.44 -7.77
C ARG A 96 3.32 -19.63 -7.14
N HIS A 97 4.26 -19.40 -6.24
CA HIS A 97 4.98 -20.48 -5.55
C HIS A 97 4.14 -21.14 -4.44
N ASP A 98 3.04 -20.49 -4.02
CA ASP A 98 2.09 -21.09 -3.10
C ASP A 98 1.35 -22.26 -3.77
N LYS A 99 1.29 -23.42 -3.11
CA LYS A 99 0.57 -24.60 -3.60
C LYS A 99 -0.93 -24.33 -3.74
N ASN A 100 -1.48 -23.43 -2.94
CA ASN A 100 -2.89 -23.02 -2.95
C ASN A 100 -3.11 -21.74 -3.78
N HIS A 101 -2.20 -21.41 -4.71
CA HIS A 101 -2.29 -20.21 -5.52
C HIS A 101 -3.60 -20.12 -6.32
N SER A 102 -4.31 -19.00 -6.15
CA SER A 102 -5.45 -18.64 -6.98
C SER A 102 -5.15 -17.39 -7.80
N ARG A 103 -5.19 -17.53 -9.14
CA ARG A 103 -5.00 -16.41 -10.07
C ARG A 103 -6.03 -15.29 -9.86
N LEU A 104 -7.26 -15.64 -9.47
CA LEU A 104 -8.32 -14.68 -9.17
C LEU A 104 -8.02 -13.90 -7.90
N LEU A 105 -7.57 -14.57 -6.83
CA LEU A 105 -7.19 -13.91 -5.58
C LEU A 105 -5.98 -13.01 -5.80
N THR A 106 -4.93 -13.51 -6.46
CA THR A 106 -3.76 -12.70 -6.83
C THR A 106 -4.13 -11.50 -7.69
N TYR A 107 -5.04 -11.67 -8.66
CA TYR A 107 -5.53 -10.54 -9.45
C TYR A 107 -6.18 -9.47 -8.56
N SER A 108 -7.03 -9.86 -7.61
CA SER A 108 -7.68 -8.96 -6.67
C SER A 108 -6.69 -8.28 -5.71
N GLN A 109 -5.75 -9.03 -5.12
CA GLN A 109 -4.69 -8.50 -4.25
C GLN A 109 -3.86 -7.43 -4.97
N ILE A 110 -3.48 -7.69 -6.22
CA ILE A 110 -2.67 -6.76 -7.00
C ILE A 110 -3.45 -5.48 -7.36
N ARG A 111 -4.78 -5.55 -7.47
CA ARG A 111 -5.62 -4.35 -7.66
C ARG A 111 -5.64 -3.46 -6.43
N VAL A 112 -5.73 -4.06 -5.24
CA VAL A 112 -5.61 -3.35 -3.96
C VAL A 112 -4.22 -2.73 -3.84
N PHE A 113 -3.17 -3.53 -4.04
CA PHE A 113 -1.77 -3.08 -3.98
C PHE A 113 -1.48 -1.89 -4.91
N ARG A 114 -1.92 -1.95 -6.17
CA ARG A 114 -1.76 -0.80 -7.08
C ARG A 114 -2.59 0.41 -6.65
N GLY A 115 -3.77 0.19 -6.09
CA GLY A 115 -4.60 1.25 -5.53
C GLY A 115 -3.91 1.97 -4.37
N GLN A 116 -3.26 1.22 -3.47
CA GLN A 116 -2.45 1.77 -2.38
C GLN A 116 -1.27 2.59 -2.91
N LEU A 117 -0.56 2.10 -3.92
CA LEU A 117 0.55 2.84 -4.54
C LEU A 117 0.08 4.13 -5.22
N TRP A 118 -1.07 4.08 -5.90
CA TRP A 118 -1.68 5.26 -6.52
C TRP A 118 -2.04 6.30 -5.46
N ASN A 119 -2.80 5.92 -4.43
CA ASN A 119 -3.18 6.84 -3.34
C ASN A 119 -1.95 7.40 -2.62
N LEU A 120 -0.90 6.58 -2.43
CA LEU A 120 0.35 7.04 -1.84
C LEU A 120 1.03 8.09 -2.72
N ARG A 121 1.12 7.87 -4.05
CA ARG A 121 1.73 8.85 -4.95
C ARG A 121 1.01 10.19 -4.89
N GLU A 122 -0.32 10.20 -5.06
CA GLU A 122 -1.12 11.42 -4.98
C GLU A 122 -0.96 12.11 -3.59
N ALA A 123 -0.66 11.36 -2.52
CA ALA A 123 -0.51 11.91 -1.16
C ALA A 123 0.84 12.58 -0.99
N LEU A 124 1.88 11.95 -1.54
CA LEU A 124 3.21 12.51 -1.59
C LEU A 124 3.26 13.77 -2.46
N GLU A 125 2.52 13.80 -3.58
CA GLU A 125 2.36 14.98 -4.44
C GLU A 125 1.66 16.13 -3.71
N ALA A 126 0.60 15.82 -2.95
CA ALA A 126 -0.13 16.77 -2.11
C ALA A 126 0.61 17.17 -0.81
N ASN A 127 1.77 16.57 -0.53
CA ASN A 127 2.52 16.75 0.72
C ASN A 127 1.72 16.41 1.99
N GLU A 128 0.85 15.41 1.91
CA GLU A 128 0.09 14.93 3.05
C GLU A 128 0.97 14.15 4.04
N SER A 129 0.63 14.27 5.32
CA SER A 129 1.23 13.49 6.40
C SER A 129 0.73 12.04 6.39
N PRO A 130 1.46 11.12 7.06
CA PRO A 130 0.99 9.75 7.24
C PRO A 130 -0.43 9.60 7.79
N SER A 131 -0.83 10.49 8.70
CA SER A 131 -2.17 10.50 9.30
C SER A 131 -3.27 10.99 8.35
N GLU A 132 -2.90 11.77 7.32
CA GLU A 132 -3.83 12.29 6.32
C GLU A 132 -4.03 11.30 5.19
N TRP A 133 -2.95 10.70 4.67
CA TRP A 133 -3.07 9.81 3.51
C TRP A 133 -3.83 8.52 3.83
N VAL A 134 -3.88 8.10 5.10
CA VAL A 134 -4.68 6.93 5.53
C VAL A 134 -6.17 7.20 5.51
N LYS A 135 -6.60 8.45 5.44
CA LYS A 135 -8.01 8.87 5.35
C LYS A 135 -8.53 8.93 3.92
N ARG A 136 -7.65 8.78 2.93
CA ARG A 136 -8.03 8.80 1.52
C ARG A 136 -8.94 7.63 1.20
N GLU A 137 -9.91 7.89 0.34
CA GLU A 137 -10.88 6.89 -0.09
C GLU A 137 -10.17 5.69 -0.73
N PRO A 138 -10.52 4.45 -0.35
CA PRO A 138 -9.90 3.27 -0.93
C PRO A 138 -10.24 3.14 -2.42
N ILE A 139 -9.21 2.88 -3.23
CA ILE A 139 -9.36 2.65 -4.67
C ILE A 139 -8.77 1.30 -5.08
N LEU A 140 -9.21 0.84 -6.24
CA LEU A 140 -8.63 -0.31 -6.94
C LEU A 140 -8.04 0.17 -8.26
N ALA A 141 -6.83 -0.27 -8.58
CA ALA A 141 -6.18 0.09 -9.83
C ALA A 141 -5.81 -1.14 -10.68
N THR A 142 -6.20 -1.12 -11.96
CA THR A 142 -5.89 -2.16 -12.95
C THR A 142 -5.02 -1.61 -14.06
N ARG A 143 -4.07 -2.38 -14.57
CA ARG A 143 -3.33 -1.98 -15.78
C ARG A 143 -4.29 -1.90 -16.99
N LYS A 144 -4.10 -0.89 -17.83
CA LYS A 144 -4.82 -0.75 -19.11
C LYS A 144 -4.17 -1.60 -20.21
N PHE A 145 -2.84 -1.67 -20.19
CA PHE A 145 -2.04 -2.31 -21.23
C PHE A 145 -1.25 -3.51 -20.71
N LYS A 146 -0.83 -4.39 -21.63
CA LYS A 146 0.02 -5.54 -21.28
C LYS A 146 1.49 -5.17 -21.18
N GLN A 147 1.90 -4.18 -21.98
CA GLN A 147 3.23 -3.65 -22.14
C GLN A 147 3.74 -2.97 -20.86
N THR A 148 5.05 -2.81 -20.80
CA THR A 148 5.72 -2.00 -19.78
C THR A 148 5.39 -0.52 -20.04
N PRO A 149 5.12 0.27 -18.98
CA PRO A 149 4.95 1.71 -19.14
C PRO A 149 6.15 2.43 -19.74
N GLU A 150 5.87 3.29 -20.72
CA GLU A 150 6.85 4.11 -21.44
C GLU A 150 6.82 5.59 -21.00
N SER A 151 5.77 6.00 -20.29
CA SER A 151 5.58 7.36 -19.75
C SER A 151 5.39 7.33 -18.22
N ASP A 152 5.58 8.48 -17.56
CA ASP A 152 5.36 8.63 -16.11
C ASP A 152 3.90 8.99 -15.74
N SER A 153 2.94 8.82 -16.65
CA SER A 153 1.52 9.09 -16.35
C SER A 153 0.82 7.87 -15.78
N PHE A 154 0.36 7.94 -14.52
CA PHE A 154 -0.42 6.87 -13.91
C PHE A 154 -1.76 6.65 -14.65
N GLU A 155 -2.41 7.72 -15.07
CA GLU A 155 -3.68 7.73 -15.81
C GLU A 155 -3.58 7.09 -17.17
N GLU A 156 -2.43 7.20 -17.85
CA GLU A 156 -2.22 6.54 -19.12
C GLU A 156 -2.15 5.01 -18.95
N TRP A 157 -1.47 4.54 -17.90
CA TRP A 157 -1.12 3.12 -17.75
C TRP A 157 -2.05 2.31 -16.86
N PHE A 158 -2.74 2.95 -15.91
CA PHE A 158 -3.69 2.29 -15.04
C PHE A 158 -5.07 2.96 -15.07
N GLN A 159 -6.07 2.17 -14.72
CA GLN A 159 -7.43 2.60 -14.51
C GLN A 159 -7.71 2.50 -13.01
N LYS A 160 -7.94 3.64 -12.35
CA LYS A 160 -8.46 3.69 -10.98
C LYS A 160 -9.98 3.59 -10.97
N LYS A 161 -10.52 2.90 -9.97
CA LYS A 161 -11.95 2.83 -9.66
C LYS A 161 -12.14 2.94 -8.15
N PRO A 162 -13.22 3.57 -7.65
CA PRO A 162 -13.59 3.46 -6.25
C PRO A 162 -13.66 1.99 -5.83
N ALA A 163 -13.22 1.68 -4.61
CA ALA A 163 -13.34 0.34 -4.06
C ALA A 163 -14.77 0.07 -3.58
N ASP A 164 -15.71 0.08 -4.52
CA ASP A 164 -17.11 -0.25 -4.25
C ASP A 164 -17.34 -1.75 -4.39
N TYR A 165 -17.54 -2.43 -3.26
CA TYR A 165 -17.91 -3.84 -3.20
C TYR A 165 -19.41 -4.06 -2.97
N SER A 166 -20.24 -3.00 -2.97
CA SER A 166 -21.68 -3.10 -2.74
C SER A 166 -22.40 -4.00 -3.75
N LYS A 167 -21.88 -4.08 -4.99
CA LYS A 167 -22.40 -4.97 -6.04
C LYS A 167 -21.93 -6.42 -5.91
N GLN A 168 -20.99 -6.70 -5.01
CA GLN A 168 -20.57 -8.06 -4.66
C GLN A 168 -21.30 -8.49 -3.39
N VAL A 169 -22.61 -8.69 -3.52
CA VAL A 169 -23.35 -9.52 -2.56
C VAL A 169 -22.64 -10.88 -2.54
N CYS A 170 -22.19 -11.30 -1.35
CA CYS A 170 -21.54 -12.59 -1.17
C CYS A 170 -22.43 -13.71 -1.74
N CYS A 171 -21.82 -14.54 -2.60
CA CYS A 171 -22.11 -15.97 -2.63
C CYS A 171 -21.51 -16.62 -1.37
#